data_AF-A0A662DFC0-F1
#
_entry.id   AF-A0A662DFC0-F1
#
_cell.length_a   1.000
_cell.length_b   1.000
_cell.length_c   1.000
_cell.angle_alpha   90.00
_cell.angle_beta   90.00
_cell.angle_gamma   90.00
#
_symmetry.space_group_name_H-M   'P 1'
#
loop_
_entity.id
_entity.type
_entity.pdbx_description
1 polymer ?
#
loop_
_entity_poly.entity_id
_entity_poly.type
_entity_poly.pdbx_seq_one_letter_code
_entity_poly.pdbx_strand_id
1 'polypeptide(L)'
;MLRVDWDLCVGCGFCARVCPQGAISIIGGKAYIDQNKCIECFNCEKACPRGAIRKKIERVVSLKEIKDTCQKLDEEFEKIFEKLDKLEIKQKDNDRL
;
A
#
# COMPACT_ATOMS: atom_id res chain seq x y z
N MET A 1 -7.07 -9.74 -2.83
CA MET A 1 -6.86 -11.08 -2.23
C MET A 1 -5.65 -11.10 -1.28
N LEU A 2 -5.75 -11.76 -0.12
CA LEU A 2 -4.61 -12.00 0.79
C LEU A 2 -3.87 -13.29 0.45
N ARG A 3 -2.54 -13.31 0.68
CA ARG A 3 -1.70 -14.51 0.54
C ARG A 3 -0.82 -14.72 1.78
N VAL A 4 -0.39 -15.96 1.98
CA VAL A 4 0.57 -16.33 3.02
C VAL A 4 1.91 -16.62 2.37
N ASP A 5 2.96 -15.98 2.85
CA ASP A 5 4.36 -16.29 2.60
C ASP A 5 4.77 -17.43 3.55
N TRP A 6 4.97 -18.62 2.99
CA TRP A 6 5.27 -19.80 3.79
C TRP A 6 6.70 -19.84 4.30
N ASP A 7 7.64 -19.10 3.72
CA ASP A 7 9.01 -19.02 4.23
C ASP A 7 9.07 -18.21 5.53
N LEU A 8 8.23 -17.17 5.63
CA LEU A 8 8.10 -16.36 6.84
C LEU A 8 7.14 -16.95 7.89
N CYS A 9 6.15 -17.73 7.46
CA CYS A 9 5.12 -18.27 8.34
C CYS A 9 5.69 -19.36 9.28
N VAL A 10 5.56 -19.15 10.59
CA VAL A 10 6.00 -20.13 11.62
C VAL A 10 4.83 -20.88 12.28
N GLY A 11 3.62 -20.76 11.76
CA GLY A 11 2.46 -21.50 12.28
C GLY A 11 1.92 -21.04 13.63
N CYS A 12 2.33 -19.88 14.16
CA CYS A 12 1.96 -19.40 15.50
C CYS A 12 0.46 -19.16 15.77
N GLY A 13 -0.39 -19.15 14.74
CA GLY A 13 -1.85 -19.07 14.88
C GLY A 13 -2.45 -17.71 15.26
N PHE A 14 -1.66 -16.65 15.47
CA PHE A 14 -2.22 -15.31 15.78
C PHE A 14 -3.23 -14.82 14.75
N CYS A 15 -2.92 -15.01 13.47
CA CYS A 15 -3.79 -14.64 12.36
C CYS A 15 -5.16 -15.34 12.42
N ALA A 16 -5.20 -16.63 12.80
CA ALA A 16 -6.44 -17.38 12.95
C ALA A 16 -7.29 -16.86 14.12
N ARG A 17 -6.66 -16.56 15.27
CA ARG A 17 -7.35 -16.00 16.45
C ARG A 17 -8.03 -14.66 16.18
N VAL A 18 -7.43 -13.79 15.37
CA VAL A 18 -7.97 -12.46 15.08
C VAL A 18 -8.93 -12.42 13.89
N CYS A 19 -9.14 -13.55 13.21
CA CYS A 19 -9.98 -13.60 12.02
C CYS A 19 -11.46 -13.69 12.41
N PRO A 20 -12.28 -12.64 12.19
CA PRO A 20 -13.68 -12.64 12.61
C PRO A 20 -14.55 -13.63 11.82
N GLN A 21 -14.11 -14.03 10.63
CA GLN A 21 -14.82 -14.98 9.76
C GLN A 21 -14.37 -16.43 9.97
N GLY A 22 -13.39 -16.68 10.84
CA GLY A 22 -12.78 -18.01 10.96
C GLY A 22 -12.19 -18.53 9.65
N ALA A 23 -11.78 -17.62 8.75
CA ALA A 23 -11.33 -17.95 7.40
C ALA A 23 -9.88 -18.49 7.35
N ILE A 24 -9.21 -18.66 8.49
CA ILE A 24 -7.80 -19.04 8.54
C ILE A 24 -7.62 -20.32 9.37
N SER A 25 -6.97 -21.31 8.79
CA SER A 25 -6.60 -22.57 9.45
C SER A 25 -5.09 -22.74 9.52
N ILE A 26 -4.59 -23.42 10.54
CA ILE A 26 -3.19 -23.83 10.64
C ILE A 26 -3.08 -25.31 10.29
N ILE A 27 -2.42 -25.63 9.18
CA ILE A 27 -2.27 -27.00 8.67
C ILE A 27 -0.78 -27.24 8.42
N GLY A 28 -0.22 -28.32 8.95
CA GLY A 28 1.21 -28.63 8.78
C GLY A 28 2.15 -27.50 9.24
N GLY A 29 1.77 -26.76 10.30
CA GLY A 29 2.57 -25.64 10.81
C GLY A 29 2.55 -24.38 9.94
N LYS A 30 1.64 -24.26 8.98
CA LYS A 30 1.49 -23.06 8.13
C LYS A 30 0.05 -22.57 8.12
N ALA A 31 -0.12 -21.26 7.90
CA ALA A 31 -1.44 -20.65 7.78
C ALA A 31 -1.99 -20.82 6.35
N TYR A 32 -3.28 -21.11 6.25
CA TYR A 32 -4.05 -21.21 5.02
C TYR A 32 -5.29 -20.32 5.13
N ILE A 33 -5.56 -19.52 4.10
CA ILE A 33 -6.69 -18.58 4.06
C ILE A 33 -7.73 -19.14 3.09
N ASP A 34 -8.94 -19.41 3.60
CA ASP A 34 -10.12 -19.69 2.78
C ASP A 34 -10.62 -18.38 2.16
N GLN A 35 -10.37 -18.22 0.86
CA GLN A 35 -10.71 -17.01 0.13
C GLN A 35 -12.22 -16.82 -0.04
N ASN A 36 -13.02 -17.88 0.06
CA ASN A 36 -14.47 -17.77 -0.04
C ASN A 36 -15.10 -17.20 1.24
N LYS A 37 -14.41 -17.31 2.38
CA LYS A 37 -14.83 -16.75 3.67
C LYS A 37 -14.14 -15.43 3.99
N CYS A 38 -13.02 -15.13 3.34
CA CYS A 38 -12.24 -13.94 3.64
C CYS A 38 -12.97 -12.67 3.16
N ILE A 39 -13.35 -11.81 4.10
CA ILE A 39 -13.96 -10.49 3.80
C ILE A 39 -12.93 -9.37 3.66
N GLU A 40 -11.64 -9.71 3.56
CA GLU A 40 -10.54 -8.74 3.41
C GLU A 40 -10.49 -7.63 4.50
N CYS A 41 -10.80 -7.98 5.76
CA CYS A 41 -10.72 -7.01 6.88
C CYS A 41 -9.29 -6.65 7.33
N PHE A 42 -8.26 -7.35 6.84
CA PHE A 42 -6.83 -7.12 7.11
C PHE A 42 -6.35 -7.28 8.57
N ASN A 43 -7.17 -7.79 9.48
CA ASN A 43 -6.74 -8.04 10.86
C ASN A 43 -5.57 -9.05 10.95
N CYS A 44 -5.61 -10.10 10.14
CA CYS A 44 -4.59 -11.14 10.11
C CYS A 44 -3.23 -10.66 9.58
N GLU A 45 -3.23 -9.68 8.67
CA GLU A 45 -2.02 -9.01 8.19
C GLU A 45 -1.36 -8.21 9.32
N LYS A 46 -2.13 -7.37 10.00
CA LYS A 46 -1.64 -6.54 11.12
C LYS A 46 -1.16 -7.38 12.31
N ALA A 47 -1.83 -8.49 12.59
CA ALA A 47 -1.51 -9.35 13.73
C ALA A 47 -0.34 -10.31 13.48
N CYS A 48 0.18 -10.43 12.24
CA CYS A 48 1.24 -11.38 11.93
C CYS A 48 2.61 -10.82 12.34
N PRO A 49 3.27 -11.35 13.40
CA PRO A 49 4.54 -10.80 13.88
C PRO A 49 5.72 -11.02 12.92
N ARG A 50 5.56 -11.92 11.95
CA ARG A 50 6.57 -12.24 10.92
C ARG A 50 6.30 -11.52 9.60
N GLY A 51 5.20 -10.76 9.49
CA GLY A 51 4.77 -10.17 8.22
C GLY A 51 4.52 -11.22 7.13
N ALA A 52 4.09 -12.42 7.50
CA ALA A 52 3.89 -13.53 6.58
C ALA A 52 2.57 -13.44 5.80
N ILE A 53 1.61 -12.61 6.21
CA ILE A 53 0.35 -12.41 5.50
C ILE A 53 0.37 -11.05 4.84
N ARG A 54 0.14 -11.00 3.52
CA ARG A 54 0.19 -9.76 2.72
C ARG A 54 -0.86 -9.77 1.63
N LYS A 55 -1.20 -8.58 1.11
CA LYS A 55 -1.96 -8.47 -0.14
C LYS A 55 -1.21 -9.12 -1.30
N LYS A 56 -1.93 -9.83 -2.16
CA LYS A 56 -1.45 -10.25 -3.46
C LYS A 56 -1.25 -8.98 -4.30
N ILE A 57 -0.06 -8.81 -4.85
CA ILE A 57 0.22 -7.73 -5.79
C ILE A 57 -0.29 -8.21 -7.15
N GLU A 58 -1.30 -7.54 -7.70
CA GLU A 58 -1.93 -7.91 -8.97
C GLU A 58 -1.23 -7.27 -10.18
N ARG A 59 -0.52 -6.17 -9.96
CA ARG A 59 0.27 -5.49 -11.00
C ARG A 59 1.63 -5.09 -10.46
N VAL A 60 2.67 -5.53 -11.15
CA VAL A 60 4.01 -4.96 -11.03
C VAL A 60 4.18 -3.99 -12.20
N VAL A 61 4.66 -2.79 -11.90
CA VAL A 61 5.03 -1.80 -12.92
C VAL A 61 6.53 -1.89 -13.18
N SER A 62 6.92 -1.64 -14.42
CA SER A 62 8.33 -1.56 -14.80
C SER A 62 8.99 -0.30 -14.23
N LEU A 63 10.31 -0.35 -14.06
CA LEU A 63 11.09 0.85 -13.72
C LEU A 63 10.88 1.98 -14.74
N LYS A 64 10.65 1.62 -16.00
CA LYS A 64 10.32 2.58 -17.06
C LYS A 64 9.02 3.31 -16.76
N GLU A 65 7.95 2.60 -16.43
CA GLU A 65 6.66 3.23 -16.08
C GLU A 65 6.78 4.13 -14.84
N ILE A 66 7.57 3.71 -13.84
CA ILE A 66 7.83 4.55 -12.67
C ILE A 66 8.55 5.83 -13.10
N LYS A 67 9.60 5.72 -13.93
CA LYS A 67 10.37 6.85 -14.42
C LYS A 67 9.51 7.82 -15.24
N ASP A 68 8.70 7.29 -16.15
CA ASP A 68 7.78 8.08 -16.96
C ASP A 68 6.74 8.82 -16.07
N THR A 69 6.33 8.20 -14.96
CA THR A 69 5.43 8.84 -13.99
C THR A 69 6.14 9.96 -13.21
N CYS A 70 7.37 9.73 -12.75
CA CYS A 70 8.17 10.76 -12.07
C CYS A 70 8.41 11.97 -12.98
N GLN A 71 8.76 11.75 -14.24
CA GLN A 71 8.98 12.85 -15.20
C GLN A 71 7.72 13.71 -15.38
N LYS A 72 6.54 13.09 -15.50
CA LYS A 72 5.28 13.84 -15.57
C LYS A 72 5.00 14.64 -14.31
N LEU A 73 5.32 14.10 -13.14
CA LEU A 73 5.19 14.82 -11.88
C LEU A 73 6.12 16.04 -11.85
N ASP A 74 7.38 15.88 -12.27
CA ASP A 74 8.34 16.98 -12.35
C ASP A 74 7.83 18.10 -13.27
N GLU A 75 7.31 17.76 -14.46
CA GLU A 75 6.69 18.73 -15.38
C GLU A 75 5.48 19.47 -14.77
N GLU A 76 4.64 18.78 -14.00
CA GLU A 76 3.51 19.41 -13.31
C GLU A 76 3.96 20.30 -12.15
N PHE A 77 5.00 19.90 -11.41
CA PHE A 77 5.60 20.73 -10.36
C PHE A 77 6.15 22.03 -10.94
N GLU A 78 6.90 21.98 -12.03
CA GLU A 78 7.43 23.18 -12.69
C GLU A 78 6.31 24.14 -13.13
N LYS A 79 5.24 23.61 -13.74
CA LYS A 79 4.05 24.43 -14.10
C LYS A 79 3.39 25.07 -12.89
N ILE A 80 3.37 24.37 -11.75
CA ILE A 80 2.82 24.90 -10.49
C ILE A 80 3.73 26.01 -9.97
N PHE A 81 5.05 25.79 -9.93
CA PHE A 81 6.03 26.81 -9.52
C PHE A 81 5.92 28.07 -10.38
N GLU A 82 5.86 27.96 -11.71
CA GLU A 82 5.67 29.11 -12.59
C GLU A 82 4.36 29.88 -12.32
N LYS A 83 3.28 29.18 -11.94
CA LYS A 83 2.02 29.81 -11.57
C LYS A 83 2.12 30.50 -10.21
N LEU A 84 2.81 29.89 -9.25
CA LEU A 84 3.07 30.47 -7.92
C LEU A 84 3.91 31.74 -8.05
N ASP A 85 4.97 31.74 -8.86
CA ASP A 85 5.79 32.93 -9.13
C ASP A 85 4.93 34.08 -9.71
N LYS A 86 4.00 33.77 -10.62
CA LYS A 86 3.05 34.75 -11.17
C LYS A 86 2.04 35.28 -10.15
N LEU A 87 1.78 34.53 -9.09
CA LEU A 87 0.92 34.94 -7.98
C LEU A 87 1.71 35.73 -6.91
N GLU A 88 2.97 35.40 -6.67
CA GLU A 88 3.87 36.16 -5.79
C GLU A 88 4.25 37.53 -6.39
N ILE A 89 4.30 37.67 -7.72
CA ILE A 89 4.43 38.97 -8.39
C ILE A 89 3.21 39.90 -8.13
N LYS A 90 2.01 39.35 -7.90
CA LYS A 90 0.81 40.17 -7.60
C LYS A 90 0.77 40.74 -6.18
N GLN A 91 1.64 40.30 -5.26
CA GLN A 91 1.73 40.91 -3.92
C GLN A 91 2.70 42.09 -3.88
N LYS A 92 3.70 42.16 -4.77
CA LYS A 92 4.68 43.27 -4.78
C LYS A 92 4.16 44.57 -5.43
N ASP A 93 3.05 44.52 -6.16
CA ASP A 93 2.43 45.71 -6.75
C ASP A 93 1.41 46.39 -5.81
N ASN A 94 1.02 45.77 -4.69
CA ASN A 94 0.01 46.33 -3.77
C ASN A 94 0.60 47.04 -2.54
N ASP A 95 1.94 47.10 -2.41
CA ASP A 95 2.66 47.82 -1.33
C ASP A 95 3.28 49.14 -1.81
N ARG A 96 2.84 49.66 -2.96
CA ARG A 96 3.20 51.02 -3.43
C ARG A 96 1.95 51.86 -3.71
N LEU A 97 1.16 52.12 -2.67
CA LEU A 97 0.25 53.27 -2.55
C LEU A 97 0.18 53.71 -1.09
#